data_AF-A0A7G6YJT3-F1
#
_entry.id   AF-A0A7G6YJT3-F1
#
_cell.length_a   1.000
_cell.length_b   1.000
_cell.length_c   1.000
_cell.angle_alpha   90.00
_cell.angle_beta   90.00
_cell.angle_gamma   90.00
#
_symmetry.space_group_name_H-M   'P 1'
#
loop_
_entity.id
_entity.type
_entity.pdbx_description
1 polymer ?
#
loop_
_entity_poly.entity_id
_entity_poly.type
_entity_poly.pdbx_seq_one_letter_code
_entity_poly.pdbx_strand_id
1 'polypeptide(L)'
;MNIRVVQQRCLYQKIVFVLVGLLAAAPLHSWAQQTHSARPAVSSSIVISQVYGGGGNGGATYKNDFVELFNRGNTTVDLSGWTLQYAASTSNFSASFSLTGTIAPGRYYLIQLASGGSVGANLPAPDATGAISMAMAAGKVALANNATVVTGSTGSNVVDFVGYGNGTNDSEGNQPTPASSAVLSVGRSSNGCTDTDNNQNDFTAGPPGPRNSSSPANNCGTTLTASPSSLANFVTTTGVDSDEQSYTLTGSGLGAAITVTAPTGYAVALASGGPYTTFVTTGAPVGGSLTATVYVVLRSTTAGTIAGTITNTSGSTSAGVAVSGMANAPVTNTQTVRWDGGAGTNYWFDAANWSNDAVPTTATDVVLDHTFVTAGYKVLLQSTTTTVATVEPAVSIQSLVVNPGGGEAISFEIPVLNTNGSALRLARSTANEVALAIYNKGTVTNSTGNSNSSGAGLTVEGSNPTVYIYNGGTYQHYTNRGHATVVENIAPVTGTEAGRWNFVFPTPRFPLLSP
;
A
#
# COMPACT_ATOMS: atom_id res chain seq x y z
N MET A 1 26.68 -24.82 45.07
CA MET A 1 26.29 -25.62 46.24
C MET A 1 25.13 -26.52 45.83
N ASN A 2 25.15 -27.76 46.30
CA ASN A 2 24.53 -28.96 45.72
C ASN A 2 22.98 -29.07 45.81
N ILE A 3 22.41 -29.73 44.79
CA ILE A 3 21.36 -30.79 44.82
C ILE A 3 19.84 -30.44 44.84
N ARG A 4 19.21 -30.83 43.70
CA ARG A 4 17.94 -31.52 43.36
C ARG A 4 16.67 -31.45 44.25
N VAL A 5 15.54 -31.26 43.55
CA VAL A 5 14.14 -31.61 43.93
C VAL A 5 13.51 -32.32 42.70
N VAL A 6 13.40 -33.65 42.67
CA VAL A 6 12.21 -34.52 42.94
C VAL A 6 10.92 -34.12 42.23
N GLN A 7 10.51 -34.93 41.23
CA GLN A 7 9.20 -34.93 40.58
C GLN A 7 8.37 -36.13 41.09
N GLN A 8 7.09 -35.85 41.38
CA GLN A 8 6.08 -36.73 41.98
C GLN A 8 5.70 -37.92 41.09
N ARG A 9 5.46 -39.07 41.74
CA ARG A 9 4.64 -40.17 41.22
C ARG A 9 3.25 -40.10 41.86
N CYS A 10 2.20 -40.23 41.05
CA CYS A 10 0.89 -40.69 41.48
C CYS A 10 0.77 -42.20 41.30
N LEU A 11 0.08 -42.82 42.26
CA LEU A 11 -0.04 -44.26 42.55
C LEU A 11 -1.49 -44.70 42.30
N TYR A 12 -1.70 -45.93 41.80
CA TYR A 12 -2.89 -46.78 42.07
C TYR A 12 -2.53 -48.24 41.69
N GLN A 13 -2.14 -49.11 42.65
CA GLN A 13 -2.92 -50.21 43.30
C GLN A 13 -3.60 -51.20 42.33
N LYS A 14 -3.63 -52.54 42.44
CA LYS A 14 -3.04 -53.65 43.26
C LYS A 14 -3.63 -54.97 42.66
N ILE A 15 -2.95 -56.15 42.78
CA ILE A 15 -3.44 -57.58 42.88
C ILE A 15 -2.43 -58.56 42.23
N VAL A 16 -1.52 -59.19 43.00
CA VAL A 16 -1.45 -60.59 43.57
C VAL A 16 -1.03 -61.75 42.61
N PHE A 17 0.15 -62.30 42.96
CA PHE A 17 0.94 -63.51 42.65
C PHE A 17 0.29 -64.92 42.41
N VAL A 18 0.86 -65.73 41.48
CA VAL A 18 1.65 -67.01 41.67
C VAL A 18 1.58 -67.99 40.45
N LEU A 19 2.78 -68.32 39.92
CA LEU A 19 3.35 -69.49 39.19
C LEU A 19 2.51 -70.61 38.48
N VAL A 20 2.93 -71.03 37.26
CA VAL A 20 3.83 -72.17 36.87
C VAL A 20 3.62 -72.48 35.37
N GLY A 21 4.69 -72.73 34.60
CA GLY A 21 4.59 -73.62 33.41
C GLY A 21 5.40 -73.23 32.17
N LEU A 22 6.58 -73.83 32.02
CA LEU A 22 7.42 -73.87 30.82
C LEU A 22 6.63 -74.37 29.59
N LEU A 23 6.65 -73.67 28.45
CA LEU A 23 6.56 -74.28 27.10
C LEU A 23 6.94 -73.29 25.98
N ALA A 24 7.86 -73.75 25.12
CA ALA A 24 8.11 -73.35 23.73
C ALA A 24 8.57 -71.90 23.40
N ALA A 25 9.78 -71.83 22.86
CA ALA A 25 10.36 -70.68 22.19
C ALA A 25 9.57 -70.29 20.92
N ALA A 26 9.22 -69.01 20.83
CA ALA A 26 8.92 -68.33 19.56
C ALA A 26 9.49 -66.91 19.65
N PRO A 27 10.32 -66.45 18.69
CA PRO A 27 10.75 -65.07 18.67
C PRO A 27 9.54 -64.20 18.35
N LEU A 28 9.18 -63.31 19.28
CA LEU A 28 8.36 -62.15 18.96
C LEU A 28 9.09 -61.39 17.85
N HIS A 29 8.57 -61.53 16.62
CA HIS A 29 8.95 -60.68 15.52
C HIS A 29 8.49 -59.27 15.90
N SER A 30 9.42 -58.46 16.38
CA SER A 30 9.30 -57.02 16.32
C SER A 30 9.04 -56.68 14.85
N TRP A 31 7.83 -56.26 14.53
CA TRP A 31 7.62 -55.45 13.34
C TRP A 31 8.26 -54.10 13.67
N ALA A 32 9.56 -54.00 13.48
CA ALA A 32 10.15 -52.71 13.19
C ALA A 32 9.46 -52.25 11.90
N GLN A 33 8.49 -51.34 12.02
CA GLN A 33 8.10 -50.54 10.87
C GLN A 33 9.38 -49.85 10.41
N GLN A 34 9.92 -50.34 9.31
CA GLN A 34 11.00 -49.70 8.60
C GLN A 34 10.42 -48.39 8.06
N THR A 35 10.52 -47.32 8.85
CA THR A 35 10.27 -45.96 8.37
C THR A 35 11.38 -45.65 7.37
N HIS A 36 11.17 -46.03 6.12
CA HIS A 36 11.92 -45.47 5.02
C HIS A 36 11.56 -43.98 4.97
N SER A 37 12.42 -43.13 5.53
CA SER A 37 12.52 -41.75 5.07
C SER A 37 13.14 -41.77 3.67
N ALA A 38 12.32 -42.10 2.67
CA ALA A 38 12.54 -41.57 1.34
C ALA A 38 11.98 -40.14 1.38
N ARG A 39 12.85 -39.17 1.13
CA ARG A 39 12.45 -37.78 0.96
C ARG A 39 12.01 -37.64 -0.50
N PRO A 40 10.71 -37.62 -0.84
CA PRO A 40 10.34 -37.19 -2.17
C PRO A 40 10.65 -35.67 -2.24
N ALA A 41 11.21 -35.27 -3.37
CA ALA A 41 11.66 -33.91 -3.57
C ALA A 41 10.52 -33.15 -4.23
N VAL A 42 9.93 -32.20 -3.48
CA VAL A 42 8.92 -31.24 -3.97
C VAL A 42 9.25 -30.81 -5.39
N SER A 43 8.29 -30.98 -6.30
CA SER A 43 8.47 -30.66 -7.70
C SER A 43 8.59 -29.16 -7.87
N SER A 44 9.80 -28.72 -8.24
CA SER A 44 10.15 -27.31 -8.27
C SER A 44 9.70 -26.57 -9.53
N SER A 45 9.14 -27.28 -10.53
CA SER A 45 8.80 -26.69 -11.83
C SER A 45 7.43 -27.12 -12.34
N ILE A 46 7.25 -28.35 -12.84
CA ILE A 46 5.99 -28.82 -13.42
C ILE A 46 5.27 -29.73 -12.43
N VAL A 47 3.98 -29.46 -12.21
CA VAL A 47 3.08 -30.29 -11.42
C VAL A 47 1.82 -30.62 -12.21
N ILE A 48 1.15 -31.72 -11.87
CA ILE A 48 -0.23 -32.01 -12.25
C ILE A 48 -1.13 -31.12 -11.40
N SER A 49 -1.84 -30.20 -12.04
CA SER A 49 -2.73 -29.24 -11.36
C SER A 49 -4.18 -29.71 -11.32
N GLN A 50 -4.61 -30.59 -12.23
CA GLN A 50 -5.96 -31.15 -12.20
C GLN A 50 -6.04 -32.53 -12.89
N VAL A 51 -6.85 -33.42 -12.33
CA VAL A 51 -7.18 -34.73 -12.92
C VAL A 51 -8.70 -34.91 -12.97
N TYR A 52 -9.21 -35.29 -14.14
CA TYR A 52 -10.63 -35.59 -14.35
C TYR A 52 -10.79 -36.85 -15.21
N GLY A 53 -11.27 -37.94 -14.59
CA GLY A 53 -11.55 -39.22 -15.26
C GLY A 53 -13.04 -39.49 -15.53
N GLY A 54 -13.87 -38.45 -15.48
CA GLY A 54 -15.32 -38.55 -15.60
C GLY A 54 -15.86 -38.39 -17.03
N GLY A 55 -15.01 -38.21 -18.03
CA GLY A 55 -15.38 -37.76 -19.36
C GLY A 55 -16.38 -38.66 -20.08
N GLY A 56 -17.47 -38.09 -20.58
CA GLY A 56 -18.42 -38.83 -21.43
C GLY A 56 -19.34 -39.80 -20.68
N ASN A 57 -19.16 -39.97 -19.37
CA ASN A 57 -20.02 -40.78 -18.51
C ASN A 57 -21.39 -40.09 -18.26
N GLY A 58 -22.35 -40.84 -17.73
CA GLY A 58 -23.65 -40.27 -17.34
C GLY A 58 -23.50 -39.10 -16.37
N GLY A 59 -24.02 -37.93 -16.74
CA GLY A 59 -23.92 -36.71 -15.94
C GLY A 59 -22.56 -35.99 -16.03
N ALA A 60 -21.69 -36.36 -16.97
CA ALA A 60 -20.37 -35.76 -17.10
C ALA A 60 -20.43 -34.25 -17.41
N THR A 61 -19.63 -33.45 -16.70
CA THR A 61 -19.43 -32.03 -17.02
C THR A 61 -18.76 -31.85 -18.38
N TYR A 62 -17.74 -32.67 -18.67
CA TYR A 62 -17.00 -32.63 -19.92
C TYR A 62 -17.06 -33.97 -20.65
N LYS A 63 -16.98 -33.92 -21.98
CA LYS A 63 -17.04 -35.09 -22.85
C LYS A 63 -15.80 -35.97 -22.72
N ASN A 64 -14.63 -35.38 -22.47
CA ASN A 64 -13.37 -36.10 -22.43
C ASN A 64 -12.77 -36.06 -21.03
N ASP A 65 -12.06 -37.14 -20.70
CA ASP A 65 -11.10 -37.14 -19.60
C ASP A 65 -10.03 -36.08 -19.89
N PHE A 66 -9.41 -35.56 -18.83
CA PHE A 66 -8.26 -34.68 -18.99
C PHE A 66 -7.30 -34.73 -17.80
N VAL A 67 -6.06 -34.36 -18.10
CA VAL A 67 -5.04 -34.00 -17.12
C VAL A 67 -4.53 -32.61 -17.47
N GLU A 68 -4.39 -31.75 -16.46
CA GLU A 68 -3.83 -30.41 -16.59
C GLU A 68 -2.46 -30.39 -15.90
N LEU A 69 -1.45 -29.88 -16.61
CA LEU A 69 -0.13 -29.60 -16.04
C LEU A 69 0.01 -28.09 -15.81
N PHE A 70 0.83 -27.72 -14.83
CA PHE A 70 1.09 -26.34 -14.49
C PHE A 70 2.57 -26.10 -14.18
N ASN A 71 3.13 -25.02 -14.73
CA ASN A 71 4.50 -24.59 -14.42
C ASN A 71 4.51 -23.60 -13.26
N ARG A 72 4.78 -24.10 -12.05
CA ARG A 72 4.96 -23.29 -10.83
C ARG A 72 6.36 -22.68 -10.70
N GLY A 73 7.28 -23.06 -11.59
CA GLY A 73 8.64 -22.53 -11.65
C GLY A 73 8.73 -21.17 -12.35
N ASN A 74 9.95 -20.67 -12.48
CA ASN A 74 10.26 -19.36 -13.08
C ASN A 74 10.94 -19.45 -14.46
N THR A 75 11.08 -20.66 -15.02
CA THR A 75 11.64 -20.90 -16.36
C THR A 75 10.68 -21.69 -17.23
N THR A 76 10.70 -21.44 -18.54
CA THR A 76 9.99 -22.28 -19.51
C THR A 76 10.54 -23.70 -19.50
N VAL A 77 9.66 -24.71 -19.52
CA VAL A 77 10.03 -26.14 -19.55
C VAL A 77 9.59 -26.74 -20.88
N ASP A 78 10.49 -27.48 -21.54
CA ASP A 78 10.21 -28.30 -22.71
C ASP A 78 9.80 -29.71 -22.28
N LEU A 79 8.66 -30.18 -22.80
CA LEU A 79 8.08 -31.48 -22.50
C LEU A 79 8.49 -32.56 -23.51
N SER A 80 9.31 -32.23 -24.50
CA SER A 80 9.74 -33.17 -25.53
C SER A 80 10.40 -34.41 -24.91
N GLY A 81 9.81 -35.58 -25.16
CA GLY A 81 10.28 -36.86 -24.62
C GLY A 81 9.71 -37.23 -23.24
N TRP A 82 8.97 -36.32 -22.59
CA TRP A 82 8.22 -36.62 -21.36
C TRP A 82 6.98 -37.45 -21.69
N THR A 83 6.48 -38.18 -20.70
CA THR A 83 5.26 -38.97 -20.84
C THR A 83 4.26 -38.70 -19.73
N LEU A 84 2.98 -38.69 -20.09
CA LEU A 84 1.88 -38.87 -19.16
C LEU A 84 1.56 -40.35 -19.09
N GLN A 85 1.55 -40.93 -17.89
CA GLN A 85 1.28 -42.35 -17.69
C GLN A 85 0.10 -42.55 -16.74
N TYR A 86 -0.66 -43.61 -16.99
CA TYR A 86 -1.83 -43.93 -16.20
C TYR A 86 -1.87 -45.42 -15.81
N ALA A 87 -2.36 -45.66 -14.60
CA ALA A 87 -2.69 -46.98 -14.07
C ALA A 87 -4.03 -46.93 -13.33
N ALA A 88 -4.79 -48.03 -13.38
CA ALA A 88 -5.90 -48.22 -12.47
C ALA A 88 -5.41 -48.34 -11.01
N SER A 89 -6.34 -48.13 -10.07
CA SER A 89 -6.13 -48.03 -8.63
C SER A 89 -5.08 -49.01 -8.04
N THR A 90 -5.12 -50.29 -8.40
CA THR A 90 -4.18 -51.32 -7.92
C THR A 90 -3.28 -51.94 -9.00
N SER A 91 -3.38 -51.47 -10.25
CA SER A 91 -2.64 -52.02 -11.38
C SER A 91 -1.26 -51.37 -11.54
N ASN A 92 -0.39 -52.04 -12.29
CA ASN A 92 0.85 -51.45 -12.81
C ASN A 92 0.53 -50.46 -13.95
N PHE A 93 1.43 -49.49 -14.17
CA PHE A 93 1.32 -48.57 -15.31
C PHE A 93 1.42 -49.33 -16.63
N SER A 94 0.43 -49.10 -17.50
CA SER A 94 0.33 -49.74 -18.81
C SER A 94 -0.15 -48.80 -19.91
N ALA A 95 -0.74 -47.66 -19.56
CA ALA A 95 -1.15 -46.63 -20.51
C ALA A 95 -0.16 -45.46 -20.47
N SER A 96 0.28 -44.99 -21.63
CA SER A 96 1.26 -43.90 -21.77
C SER A 96 0.96 -43.04 -22.99
N PHE A 97 1.25 -41.75 -22.88
CA PHE A 97 1.12 -40.75 -23.93
C PHE A 97 2.34 -39.82 -23.93
N SER A 98 2.99 -39.68 -25.09
CA SER A 98 4.16 -38.81 -25.23
C SER A 98 3.74 -37.33 -25.34
N LEU A 99 4.40 -36.48 -24.56
CA LEU A 99 4.17 -35.04 -24.54
C LEU A 99 5.10 -34.32 -25.51
N THR A 100 4.68 -33.13 -25.94
CA THR A 100 5.45 -32.23 -26.82
C THR A 100 5.17 -30.77 -26.46
N GLY A 101 6.00 -29.85 -26.97
CA GLY A 101 5.83 -28.42 -26.74
C GLY A 101 6.38 -27.97 -25.38
N THR A 102 6.00 -26.76 -24.96
CA THR A 102 6.61 -26.10 -23.80
C THR A 102 5.57 -25.46 -22.90
N ILE A 103 5.87 -25.35 -21.60
CA ILE A 103 5.06 -24.60 -20.63
C ILE A 103 5.88 -23.42 -20.09
N ALA A 104 5.46 -22.18 -20.38
CA ALA A 104 6.06 -20.98 -19.82
C ALA A 104 5.71 -20.81 -18.32
N PRO A 105 6.47 -20.01 -17.55
CA PRO A 105 6.18 -19.77 -16.12
C PRO A 105 4.75 -19.32 -15.87
N GLY A 106 4.10 -19.93 -14.87
CA GLY A 106 2.71 -19.65 -14.50
C GLY A 106 1.67 -20.04 -15.55
N ARG A 107 2.04 -20.78 -16.60
CA ARG A 107 1.10 -21.28 -17.62
C ARG A 107 0.68 -22.72 -17.34
N TYR A 108 -0.46 -23.07 -17.94
CA TYR A 108 -1.04 -24.41 -17.92
C TYR A 108 -0.82 -25.12 -19.25
N TYR A 109 -0.98 -26.44 -19.22
CA TYR A 109 -0.97 -27.30 -20.40
C TYR A 109 -2.06 -28.35 -20.27
N LEU A 110 -3.08 -28.26 -21.14
CA LEU A 110 -4.26 -29.11 -21.09
C LEU A 110 -4.10 -30.32 -22.01
N ILE A 111 -4.18 -31.52 -21.44
CA ILE A 111 -4.12 -32.77 -22.17
C ILE A 111 -5.53 -33.35 -22.22
N GLN A 112 -6.17 -33.30 -23.40
CA GLN A 112 -7.41 -34.02 -23.64
C GLN A 112 -7.12 -35.52 -23.78
N LEU A 113 -7.90 -36.35 -23.10
CA LEU A 113 -7.76 -37.81 -23.11
C LEU A 113 -9.00 -38.48 -23.73
N ALA A 114 -9.17 -39.79 -23.51
CA ALA A 114 -10.29 -40.54 -24.07
C ALA A 114 -11.65 -40.08 -23.49
N SER A 115 -12.72 -40.66 -24.01
CA SER A 115 -14.08 -40.41 -23.55
C SER A 115 -14.80 -41.72 -23.31
N GLY A 116 -15.58 -41.79 -22.23
CA GLY A 116 -16.51 -42.89 -21.94
C GLY A 116 -17.82 -42.83 -22.73
N GLY A 117 -18.05 -41.79 -23.54
CA GLY A 117 -19.32 -41.61 -24.26
C GLY A 117 -19.47 -40.26 -24.97
N SER A 118 -20.69 -39.75 -25.07
CA SER A 118 -21.00 -38.50 -25.77
C SER A 118 -21.52 -37.38 -24.84
N VAL A 119 -21.63 -37.64 -23.54
CA VAL A 119 -22.21 -36.72 -22.55
C VAL A 119 -21.18 -35.67 -22.10
N GLY A 120 -21.62 -34.42 -21.94
CA GLY A 120 -20.80 -33.32 -21.42
C GLY A 120 -20.34 -32.32 -22.48
N ALA A 121 -19.82 -31.18 -22.04
CA ALA A 121 -19.31 -30.13 -22.91
C ALA A 121 -17.95 -30.49 -23.52
N ASN A 122 -17.58 -29.84 -24.63
CA ASN A 122 -16.21 -29.91 -25.13
C ASN A 122 -15.25 -29.18 -24.16
N LEU A 123 -14.02 -29.65 -24.06
CA LEU A 123 -12.96 -28.93 -23.35
C LEU A 123 -12.61 -27.62 -24.09
N PRO A 124 -12.03 -26.62 -23.40
CA PRO A 124 -11.26 -25.58 -24.06
C PRO A 124 -10.21 -26.21 -25.00
N ALA A 125 -9.79 -25.50 -26.04
CA ALA A 125 -8.84 -26.02 -27.03
C ALA A 125 -7.61 -26.63 -26.31
N PRO A 126 -7.41 -27.97 -26.37
CA PRO A 126 -6.36 -28.60 -25.60
C PRO A 126 -5.00 -28.36 -26.25
N ASP A 127 -3.94 -28.36 -25.44
CA ASP A 127 -2.56 -28.25 -25.91
C ASP A 127 -2.05 -29.58 -26.49
N ALA A 128 -2.58 -30.70 -26.00
CA ALA A 128 -2.35 -32.04 -26.55
C ALA A 128 -3.61 -32.91 -26.51
N THR A 129 -3.67 -33.90 -27.41
CA THR A 129 -4.75 -34.89 -27.43
C THR A 129 -4.16 -36.30 -27.41
N GLY A 130 -4.50 -37.06 -26.37
CA GLY A 130 -4.13 -38.46 -26.17
C GLY A 130 -5.35 -39.39 -26.11
N ALA A 131 -5.07 -40.69 -26.04
CA ALA A 131 -6.10 -41.75 -26.06
C ALA A 131 -6.15 -42.58 -24.76
N ILE A 132 -5.50 -42.12 -23.68
CA ILE A 132 -5.57 -42.78 -22.38
C ILE A 132 -7.01 -42.72 -21.88
N SER A 133 -7.58 -43.85 -21.48
CA SER A 133 -8.86 -43.90 -20.77
C SER A 133 -8.59 -44.00 -19.28
N MET A 134 -9.19 -43.10 -18.49
CA MET A 134 -9.02 -43.07 -17.05
C MET A 134 -10.27 -43.59 -16.35
N ALA A 135 -10.08 -44.20 -15.18
CA ALA A 135 -11.19 -44.61 -14.35
C ALA A 135 -11.72 -43.40 -13.58
N MET A 136 -13.03 -43.22 -13.57
CA MET A 136 -13.67 -42.09 -12.93
C MET A 136 -13.41 -42.02 -11.42
N ALA A 137 -13.54 -43.14 -10.70
CA ALA A 137 -13.58 -43.12 -9.24
C ALA A 137 -12.21 -43.24 -8.57
N ALA A 138 -11.27 -43.99 -9.14
CA ALA A 138 -9.95 -44.25 -8.54
C ALA A 138 -8.91 -44.68 -9.58
N GLY A 139 -7.70 -44.12 -9.48
CA GLY A 139 -6.60 -44.37 -10.42
C GLY A 139 -5.32 -43.65 -10.01
N LYS A 140 -4.29 -43.77 -10.87
CA LYS A 140 -2.97 -43.16 -10.68
C LYS A 140 -2.52 -42.50 -11.97
N VAL A 141 -2.09 -41.25 -11.87
CA VAL A 141 -1.50 -40.47 -12.96
C VAL A 141 -0.08 -40.11 -12.58
N ALA A 142 0.86 -40.35 -13.49
CA ALA A 142 2.25 -39.95 -13.32
C ALA A 142 2.69 -39.10 -14.50
N LEU A 143 3.35 -37.99 -14.21
CA LEU A 143 4.14 -37.25 -15.18
C LEU A 143 5.58 -37.72 -15.07
N ALA A 144 6.15 -38.22 -16.17
CA ALA A 144 7.53 -38.71 -16.21
C ALA A 144 8.38 -37.93 -17.21
N ASN A 145 9.64 -37.66 -16.86
CA ASN A 145 10.57 -36.89 -17.70
C ASN A 145 11.19 -37.70 -18.87
N ASN A 146 10.76 -38.95 -19.05
CA ASN A 146 11.17 -39.82 -20.14
C ASN A 146 10.09 -40.89 -20.43
N ALA A 147 10.37 -41.78 -21.39
CA ALA A 147 9.45 -42.83 -21.82
C ALA A 147 9.48 -44.13 -20.98
N THR A 148 10.30 -44.21 -19.93
CA THR A 148 10.38 -45.40 -19.07
C THR A 148 9.09 -45.56 -18.28
N VAL A 149 8.55 -46.79 -18.19
CA VAL A 149 7.34 -47.07 -17.44
C VAL A 149 7.56 -46.77 -15.96
N VAL A 150 6.67 -46.00 -15.35
CA VAL A 150 6.70 -45.68 -13.91
C VAL A 150 6.34 -46.92 -13.10
N THR A 151 7.14 -47.22 -12.08
CA THR A 151 6.88 -48.37 -11.17
C THR A 151 6.25 -47.95 -9.84
N GLY A 152 6.24 -46.65 -9.54
CA GLY A 152 5.57 -46.07 -8.38
C GLY A 152 5.91 -44.58 -8.19
N SER A 153 5.27 -43.94 -7.21
CA SER A 153 5.36 -42.50 -6.91
C SER A 153 6.78 -41.97 -6.68
N THR A 154 7.70 -42.82 -6.21
CA THR A 154 9.10 -42.47 -5.92
C THR A 154 10.07 -42.83 -7.04
N GLY A 155 9.58 -43.19 -8.23
CA GLY A 155 10.42 -43.52 -9.38
C GLY A 155 11.31 -42.34 -9.80
N SER A 156 12.58 -42.60 -10.15
CA SER A 156 13.54 -41.54 -10.49
C SER A 156 13.21 -40.74 -11.75
N ASN A 157 12.32 -41.27 -12.59
CA ASN A 157 11.80 -40.60 -13.77
C ASN A 157 10.49 -39.82 -13.51
N VAL A 158 9.91 -39.93 -12.31
CA VAL A 158 8.68 -39.23 -11.92
C VAL A 158 9.00 -37.76 -11.66
N VAL A 159 8.25 -36.89 -12.31
CA VAL A 159 8.25 -35.44 -12.09
C VAL A 159 7.09 -35.05 -11.18
N ASP A 160 5.94 -35.68 -11.30
CA ASP A 160 4.80 -35.45 -10.42
C ASP A 160 3.87 -36.67 -10.46
N PHE A 161 3.16 -36.94 -9.36
CA PHE A 161 2.34 -38.13 -9.23
C PHE A 161 1.05 -37.87 -8.45
N VAL A 162 -0.07 -38.31 -9.01
CA VAL A 162 -1.38 -38.19 -8.37
C VAL A 162 -2.05 -39.54 -8.30
N GLY A 163 -2.12 -40.09 -7.09
CA GLY A 163 -3.07 -41.14 -6.74
C GLY A 163 -4.40 -40.51 -6.34
N TYR A 164 -5.52 -40.97 -6.90
CA TYR A 164 -6.85 -40.46 -6.56
C TYR A 164 -7.83 -41.59 -6.26
N GLY A 165 -8.80 -41.29 -5.39
CA GLY A 165 -9.86 -42.20 -5.01
C GLY A 165 -9.47 -43.26 -3.98
N ASN A 166 -10.50 -43.77 -3.29
CA ASN A 166 -10.34 -44.77 -2.23
C ASN A 166 -9.81 -46.10 -2.77
N GLY A 167 -8.88 -46.72 -2.05
CA GLY A 167 -8.28 -48.02 -2.43
C GLY A 167 -7.11 -47.94 -3.41
N THR A 168 -6.75 -46.74 -3.87
CA THR A 168 -5.55 -46.53 -4.70
C THR A 168 -4.29 -46.80 -3.89
N ASN A 169 -3.44 -47.67 -4.43
CA ASN A 169 -2.35 -48.28 -3.67
C ASN A 169 -1.01 -47.52 -3.73
N ASP A 170 -0.97 -46.37 -4.39
CA ASP A 170 0.21 -45.52 -4.48
C ASP A 170 -0.20 -44.06 -4.78
N SER A 171 0.53 -43.11 -4.20
CA SER A 171 0.27 -41.66 -4.23
C SER A 171 1.50 -40.91 -3.72
N GLU A 172 1.64 -39.60 -4.01
CA GLU A 172 2.57 -38.77 -3.24
C GLU A 172 2.07 -38.64 -1.80
N GLY A 173 2.98 -38.85 -0.84
CA GLY A 173 2.62 -38.95 0.58
C GLY A 173 1.92 -40.27 0.93
N ASN A 174 1.19 -40.26 2.04
CA ASN A 174 0.67 -41.49 2.64
C ASN A 174 -0.75 -41.87 2.18
N GLN A 175 -1.45 -40.97 1.48
CA GLN A 175 -2.86 -41.16 1.11
C GLN A 175 -3.16 -40.51 -0.25
N PRO A 176 -4.01 -41.14 -1.08
CA PRO A 176 -4.45 -40.53 -2.32
C PRO A 176 -5.34 -39.30 -2.07
N THR A 177 -5.48 -38.49 -3.11
CA THR A 177 -6.48 -37.41 -3.16
C THR A 177 -7.91 -37.98 -3.06
N PRO A 178 -8.94 -37.16 -2.79
CA PRO A 178 -10.33 -37.57 -2.91
C PRO A 178 -10.67 -38.20 -4.29
N ALA A 179 -11.84 -38.82 -4.41
CA ALA A 179 -12.26 -39.39 -5.70
C ALA A 179 -12.66 -38.28 -6.70
N SER A 180 -12.29 -38.47 -7.98
CA SER A 180 -12.93 -37.78 -9.10
C SER A 180 -14.35 -38.37 -9.32
N SER A 181 -15.21 -37.66 -10.06
CA SER A 181 -16.52 -38.17 -10.46
C SER A 181 -16.92 -37.63 -11.84
N ALA A 182 -18.14 -37.93 -12.29
CA ALA A 182 -18.68 -37.33 -13.51
C ALA A 182 -18.78 -35.79 -13.40
N VAL A 183 -18.98 -35.24 -12.20
CA VAL A 183 -19.15 -33.79 -11.97
C VAL A 183 -18.04 -33.15 -11.13
N LEU A 184 -17.03 -33.93 -10.73
CA LEU A 184 -15.91 -33.45 -9.93
C LEU A 184 -14.58 -33.88 -10.56
N SER A 185 -13.63 -32.97 -10.58
CA SER A 185 -12.20 -33.25 -10.77
C SER A 185 -11.49 -33.17 -9.41
N VAL A 186 -10.26 -33.67 -9.34
CA VAL A 186 -9.35 -33.32 -8.25
C VAL A 186 -8.40 -32.23 -8.70
N GLY A 187 -8.41 -31.10 -7.99
CA GLY A 187 -7.58 -29.93 -8.30
C GLY A 187 -6.54 -29.67 -7.22
N ARG A 188 -5.31 -29.39 -7.64
CA ARG A 188 -4.20 -29.00 -6.76
C ARG A 188 -4.43 -27.58 -6.24
N SER A 189 -4.19 -27.38 -4.94
CA SER A 189 -4.47 -26.16 -4.19
C SER A 189 -3.70 -24.96 -4.75
N SER A 190 -4.27 -23.77 -4.54
CA SER A 190 -3.74 -22.52 -5.11
C SER A 190 -3.53 -22.60 -6.63
N ASN A 191 -4.41 -23.34 -7.32
CA ASN A 191 -4.35 -23.55 -8.76
C ASN A 191 -2.99 -24.12 -9.25
N GLY A 192 -2.41 -25.05 -8.48
CA GLY A 192 -1.12 -25.67 -8.78
C GLY A 192 0.10 -25.02 -8.12
N CYS A 193 -0.07 -23.90 -7.40
CA CYS A 193 1.05 -23.27 -6.68
C CYS A 193 1.43 -23.98 -5.38
N THR A 194 0.51 -24.74 -4.77
CA THR A 194 0.79 -25.51 -3.56
C THR A 194 1.11 -26.96 -3.92
N ASP A 195 2.31 -27.40 -3.57
CA ASP A 195 2.71 -28.79 -3.67
C ASP A 195 3.69 -29.07 -2.52
N THR A 196 3.23 -29.93 -1.62
CA THR A 196 3.90 -30.40 -0.40
C THR A 196 4.34 -31.85 -0.55
N ASP A 197 4.30 -32.40 -1.78
CA ASP A 197 4.58 -33.81 -2.07
C ASP A 197 3.64 -34.75 -1.29
N ASN A 198 2.39 -34.29 -1.08
CA ASN A 198 1.37 -35.02 -0.36
C ASN A 198 0.01 -34.77 -0.99
N ASN A 199 -0.45 -35.76 -1.76
CA ASN A 199 -1.70 -35.71 -2.50
C ASN A 199 -2.92 -35.37 -1.60
N GLN A 200 -2.99 -35.89 -0.38
CA GLN A 200 -4.09 -35.62 0.55
C GLN A 200 -4.15 -34.14 1.00
N ASN A 201 -3.01 -33.49 1.15
CA ASN A 201 -2.94 -32.10 1.59
C ASN A 201 -3.08 -31.12 0.43
N ASP A 202 -2.63 -31.53 -0.76
CA ASP A 202 -2.51 -30.63 -1.89
C ASP A 202 -3.78 -30.61 -2.76
N PHE A 203 -4.58 -31.67 -2.77
CA PHE A 203 -5.73 -31.77 -3.67
C PHE A 203 -7.09 -31.76 -2.96
N THR A 204 -8.06 -31.15 -3.62
CA THR A 204 -9.47 -31.19 -3.22
C THR A 204 -10.34 -31.59 -4.41
N ALA A 205 -11.46 -32.28 -4.15
CA ALA A 205 -12.45 -32.55 -5.18
C ALA A 205 -13.38 -31.34 -5.35
N GLY A 206 -13.60 -30.92 -6.60
CA GLY A 206 -14.46 -29.79 -6.94
C GLY A 206 -14.86 -29.80 -8.42
N PRO A 207 -15.76 -28.91 -8.85
CA PRO A 207 -16.16 -28.80 -10.25
C PRO A 207 -14.93 -28.70 -11.18
N PRO A 208 -14.88 -29.44 -12.30
CA PRO A 208 -13.76 -29.36 -13.23
C PRO A 208 -13.62 -27.97 -13.84
N GLY A 209 -12.39 -27.48 -13.95
CA GLY A 209 -12.08 -26.13 -14.44
C GLY A 209 -10.82 -26.14 -15.30
N PRO A 210 -10.85 -26.81 -16.47
CA PRO A 210 -9.67 -27.05 -17.30
C PRO A 210 -9.12 -25.74 -17.89
N ARG A 211 -7.78 -25.59 -17.88
CA ARG A 211 -7.03 -24.46 -18.41
C ARG A 211 -5.92 -24.95 -19.33
N ASN A 212 -5.77 -24.26 -20.45
CA ASN A 212 -4.73 -24.49 -21.44
C ASN A 212 -3.67 -23.37 -21.42
N SER A 213 -2.70 -23.43 -22.33
CA SER A 213 -1.63 -22.43 -22.47
C SER A 213 -2.11 -20.98 -22.72
N SER A 214 -3.34 -20.80 -23.20
CA SER A 214 -3.94 -19.48 -23.45
C SER A 214 -4.64 -18.88 -22.23
N SER A 215 -4.79 -19.65 -21.15
CA SER A 215 -5.40 -19.16 -19.92
C SER A 215 -4.53 -18.10 -19.23
N PRO A 216 -5.11 -17.17 -18.44
CA PRO A 216 -4.35 -16.19 -17.68
C PRO A 216 -3.26 -16.87 -16.84
N ALA A 217 -2.07 -16.26 -16.78
CA ALA A 217 -0.96 -16.80 -16.01
C ALA A 217 -1.29 -16.79 -14.50
N ASN A 218 -0.99 -17.89 -13.81
CA ASN A 218 -1.05 -18.01 -12.36
C ASN A 218 0.37 -17.94 -11.79
N ASN A 219 0.73 -16.85 -11.14
CA ASN A 219 2.09 -16.64 -10.64
C ASN A 219 2.20 -17.14 -9.20
N CYS A 220 3.06 -18.11 -8.94
CA CYS A 220 3.29 -18.66 -7.59
C CYS A 220 4.27 -17.84 -6.74
N GLY A 221 4.73 -16.70 -7.25
CA GLY A 221 5.57 -15.75 -6.51
C GLY A 221 4.74 -14.77 -5.68
N THR A 222 5.33 -14.29 -4.59
CA THR A 222 4.79 -13.19 -3.79
C THR A 222 4.93 -11.87 -4.56
N THR A 223 3.83 -11.13 -4.71
CA THR A 223 3.86 -9.78 -5.27
C THR A 223 3.41 -8.76 -4.22
N LEU A 224 4.04 -7.59 -4.27
CA LEU A 224 3.65 -6.43 -3.48
C LEU A 224 3.84 -5.20 -4.36
N THR A 225 2.79 -4.41 -4.52
CA THR A 225 2.82 -3.17 -5.30
C THR A 225 2.21 -2.03 -4.49
N ALA A 226 2.66 -0.82 -4.78
CA ALA A 226 2.16 0.42 -4.21
C ALA A 226 1.73 1.37 -5.34
N SER A 227 0.57 2.01 -5.21
CA SER A 227 0.06 2.97 -6.18
C SER A 227 -0.61 4.17 -5.49
N PRO A 228 -0.17 5.41 -5.77
CA PRO A 228 0.96 5.78 -6.62
C PRO A 228 2.31 5.33 -6.03
N SER A 229 3.36 5.23 -6.87
CA SER A 229 4.72 4.88 -6.44
C SER A 229 5.54 6.07 -5.93
N SER A 230 4.96 7.28 -5.92
CA SER A 230 5.56 8.48 -5.36
C SER A 230 4.51 9.43 -4.82
N LEU A 231 4.81 10.08 -3.69
CA LEU A 231 4.04 11.17 -3.10
C LEU A 231 4.94 12.39 -2.96
N ALA A 232 4.55 13.52 -3.56
CA ALA A 232 5.39 14.71 -3.62
C ALA A 232 4.65 15.93 -3.10
N ASN A 233 5.37 17.05 -2.98
CA ASN A 233 4.82 18.36 -2.60
C ASN A 233 4.17 18.38 -1.20
N PHE A 234 4.68 17.57 -0.26
CA PHE A 234 4.34 17.81 1.14
C PHE A 234 4.92 19.16 1.57
N VAL A 235 4.13 19.95 2.29
CA VAL A 235 4.58 21.23 2.86
C VAL A 235 4.10 21.31 4.29
N THR A 236 4.99 21.67 5.21
CA THR A 236 4.66 21.88 6.61
C THR A 236 5.60 22.89 7.26
N THR A 237 5.29 23.32 8.49
CA THR A 237 6.25 23.97 9.38
C THR A 237 6.95 22.91 10.23
N THR A 238 8.22 23.09 10.57
CA THR A 238 8.93 22.14 11.43
C THR A 238 8.18 21.87 12.73
N GLY A 239 8.05 20.59 13.09
CA GLY A 239 7.32 20.16 14.29
C GLY A 239 5.81 20.03 14.12
N VAL A 240 5.25 20.36 12.95
CA VAL A 240 3.84 20.20 12.62
C VAL A 240 3.68 19.17 11.50
N ASP A 241 2.60 18.41 11.51
CA ASP A 241 2.27 17.50 10.41
C ASP A 241 1.79 18.29 9.19
N SER A 242 2.23 17.89 8.00
CA SER A 242 1.63 18.37 6.75
C SER A 242 0.20 17.90 6.58
N ASP A 243 -0.48 18.41 5.55
CA ASP A 243 -1.65 17.74 4.99
C ASP A 243 -1.33 16.27 4.67
N GLU A 244 -2.30 15.39 4.93
CA GLU A 244 -2.20 13.95 4.67
C GLU A 244 -2.24 13.66 3.18
N GLN A 245 -1.37 12.76 2.71
CA GLN A 245 -1.49 12.11 1.40
C GLN A 245 -1.59 10.59 1.60
N SER A 246 -2.00 9.84 0.57
CA SER A 246 -2.13 8.38 0.69
C SER A 246 -1.75 7.61 -0.57
N TYR A 247 -1.46 6.32 -0.38
CA TYR A 247 -1.28 5.34 -1.46
C TYR A 247 -1.90 3.99 -1.07
N THR A 248 -2.19 3.17 -2.07
CA THR A 248 -2.75 1.83 -1.89
C THR A 248 -1.68 0.77 -2.07
N LEU A 249 -1.62 -0.17 -1.14
CA LEU A 249 -0.86 -1.41 -1.23
C LEU A 249 -1.75 -2.53 -1.75
N THR A 250 -1.22 -3.31 -2.69
CA THR A 250 -1.84 -4.56 -3.18
C THR A 250 -0.81 -5.67 -3.13
N GLY A 251 -1.13 -6.76 -2.45
CA GLY A 251 -0.28 -7.94 -2.33
C GLY A 251 -0.99 -9.23 -2.74
N SER A 252 -0.23 -10.16 -3.34
CA SER A 252 -0.69 -11.50 -3.69
C SER A 252 0.36 -12.55 -3.31
N GLY A 253 -0.09 -13.75 -2.95
CA GLY A 253 0.77 -14.84 -2.50
C GLY A 253 1.50 -14.57 -1.18
N LEU A 254 1.12 -13.52 -0.42
CA LEU A 254 1.82 -13.09 0.78
C LEU A 254 1.57 -14.04 1.96
N GLY A 255 2.66 -14.50 2.57
CA GLY A 255 2.61 -15.33 3.78
C GLY A 255 2.61 -14.56 5.11
N ALA A 256 2.79 -13.23 5.06
CA ALA A 256 2.89 -12.37 6.24
C ALA A 256 2.22 -11.01 6.01
N ALA A 257 1.86 -10.33 7.11
CA ALA A 257 1.43 -8.94 7.06
C ALA A 257 2.51 -8.03 6.44
N ILE A 258 2.10 -6.86 5.95
CA ILE A 258 3.02 -5.87 5.40
C ILE A 258 3.44 -4.92 6.51
N THR A 259 4.74 -4.79 6.72
CA THR A 259 5.33 -3.73 7.53
C THR A 259 5.64 -2.55 6.62
N VAL A 260 5.12 -1.38 6.98
CA VAL A 260 5.33 -0.10 6.30
C VAL A 260 6.26 0.74 7.16
N THR A 261 7.39 1.16 6.62
CA THR A 261 8.41 1.93 7.35
C THR A 261 8.63 3.28 6.66
N ALA A 262 8.42 4.37 7.39
CA ALA A 262 8.63 5.73 6.91
C ALA A 262 10.13 6.11 6.95
N PRO A 263 10.63 6.91 5.99
CA PRO A 263 11.95 7.52 6.10
C PRO A 263 11.97 8.64 7.14
N THR A 264 13.17 9.07 7.54
CA THR A 264 13.34 10.20 8.47
C THR A 264 12.59 11.45 7.98
N GLY A 265 11.87 12.11 8.90
CA GLY A 265 11.07 13.28 8.61
C GLY A 265 9.67 12.97 8.07
N TYR A 266 9.30 11.71 7.89
CA TYR A 266 7.96 11.27 7.53
C TYR A 266 7.35 10.35 8.59
N ALA A 267 6.02 10.29 8.61
CA ALA A 267 5.27 9.36 9.44
C ALA A 267 4.12 8.74 8.63
N VAL A 268 3.72 7.52 9.02
CA VAL A 268 2.72 6.69 8.33
C VAL A 268 1.61 6.23 9.28
N ALA A 269 0.42 6.01 8.73
CA ALA A 269 -0.75 5.48 9.43
C ALA A 269 -1.57 4.54 8.52
N LEU A 270 -2.41 3.69 9.12
CA LEU A 270 -3.38 2.83 8.42
C LEU A 270 -4.83 3.34 8.52
N ALA A 271 -5.03 4.48 9.18
CA ALA A 271 -6.30 5.17 9.28
C ALA A 271 -6.08 6.65 8.99
N SER A 272 -7.03 7.26 8.29
CA SER A 272 -6.97 8.69 7.99
C SER A 272 -7.01 9.51 9.28
N GLY A 273 -6.12 10.49 9.38
CA GLY A 273 -5.96 11.32 10.58
C GLY A 273 -5.10 10.67 11.68
N GLY A 274 -4.52 9.49 11.44
CA GLY A 274 -3.58 8.84 12.33
C GLY A 274 -4.18 7.72 13.20
N PRO A 275 -3.44 7.26 14.22
CA PRO A 275 -2.17 7.80 14.73
C PRO A 275 -0.99 7.57 13.77
N TYR A 276 -0.20 8.62 13.54
CA TYR A 276 1.00 8.54 12.68
C TYR A 276 2.26 8.18 13.46
N THR A 277 2.99 7.20 12.94
CA THR A 277 4.20 6.63 13.55
C THR A 277 5.29 6.41 12.50
N THR A 278 6.49 6.00 12.91
CA THR A 278 7.58 5.71 11.96
C THR A 278 7.42 4.36 11.26
N PHE A 279 6.60 3.46 11.81
CA PHE A 279 6.24 2.21 11.16
C PHE A 279 4.86 1.71 11.59
N VAL A 280 4.14 1.08 10.67
CA VAL A 280 2.86 0.40 10.92
C VAL A 280 2.87 -0.99 10.31
N THR A 281 2.03 -1.90 10.81
CA THR A 281 1.87 -3.25 10.25
C THR A 281 0.40 -3.50 9.94
N THR A 282 0.11 -3.99 8.73
CA THR A 282 -1.25 -4.31 8.30
C THR A 282 -1.84 -5.52 9.03
N GLY A 283 -3.11 -5.83 8.78
CA GLY A 283 -3.66 -7.14 9.09
C GLY A 283 -2.95 -8.27 8.31
N ALA A 284 -3.18 -9.51 8.73
CA ALA A 284 -2.68 -10.69 7.99
C ALA A 284 -3.38 -10.80 6.62
N PRO A 285 -2.67 -11.23 5.55
CA PRO A 285 -3.30 -11.51 4.26
C PRO A 285 -4.36 -12.62 4.37
N VAL A 286 -5.49 -12.47 3.68
CA VAL A 286 -6.55 -13.48 3.61
C VAL A 286 -6.41 -14.24 2.30
N GLY A 287 -6.13 -15.54 2.37
CA GLY A 287 -5.87 -16.35 1.17
C GLY A 287 -4.63 -15.89 0.38
N GLY A 288 -3.64 -15.29 1.06
CA GLY A 288 -2.43 -14.74 0.45
C GLY A 288 -2.61 -13.35 -0.18
N SER A 289 -3.82 -12.78 -0.15
CA SER A 289 -4.13 -11.47 -0.72
C SER A 289 -4.32 -10.41 0.35
N LEU A 290 -3.86 -9.19 0.08
CA LEU A 290 -4.05 -8.04 0.97
C LEU A 290 -4.17 -6.75 0.16
N THR A 291 -5.17 -5.93 0.49
CA THR A 291 -5.29 -4.54 0.02
C THR A 291 -5.41 -3.62 1.22
N ALA A 292 -4.58 -2.58 1.28
CA ALA A 292 -4.58 -1.62 2.39
C ALA A 292 -4.23 -0.21 1.89
N THR A 293 -4.85 0.80 2.48
CA THR A 293 -4.48 2.21 2.25
C THR A 293 -3.50 2.65 3.33
N VAL A 294 -2.41 3.29 2.91
CA VAL A 294 -1.43 3.92 3.80
C VAL A 294 -1.55 5.42 3.67
N TYR A 295 -1.63 6.09 4.82
CA TYR A 295 -1.64 7.53 4.94
C TYR A 295 -0.28 8.04 5.40
N VAL A 296 0.16 9.17 4.86
CA VAL A 296 1.51 9.70 4.99
C VAL A 296 1.44 11.18 5.30
N VAL A 297 2.26 11.62 6.27
CA VAL A 297 2.51 13.03 6.55
C VAL A 297 4.01 13.30 6.61
N LEU A 298 4.40 14.52 6.23
CA LEU A 298 5.72 15.05 6.53
C LEU A 298 5.71 15.61 7.96
N ARG A 299 6.60 15.10 8.82
CA ARG A 299 6.80 15.48 10.22
C ARG A 299 8.30 15.68 10.48
N SER A 300 8.86 16.73 9.88
CA SER A 300 10.28 17.05 10.06
C SER A 300 10.48 17.97 11.26
N THR A 301 11.55 17.73 12.03
CA THR A 301 12.03 18.64 13.07
C THR A 301 13.09 19.62 12.56
N THR A 302 13.59 19.41 11.34
CA THR A 302 14.56 20.28 10.69
C THR A 302 13.95 20.95 9.48
N ALA A 303 14.25 22.24 9.29
CA ALA A 303 13.81 22.96 8.11
C ALA A 303 14.58 22.53 6.86
N GLY A 304 13.97 22.68 5.69
CA GLY A 304 14.54 22.37 4.38
C GLY A 304 13.74 21.31 3.61
N THR A 305 14.30 20.91 2.46
CA THR A 305 13.76 19.85 1.62
C THR A 305 14.05 18.49 2.25
N ILE A 306 13.00 17.69 2.43
CA ILE A 306 13.08 16.33 2.99
C ILE A 306 12.61 15.36 1.92
N ALA A 307 13.39 14.31 1.68
CA ALA A 307 13.03 13.26 0.74
C ALA A 307 13.50 11.89 1.24
N GLY A 308 12.85 10.84 0.76
CA GLY A 308 13.19 9.48 1.13
C GLY A 308 12.31 8.45 0.41
N THR A 309 12.33 7.23 0.91
CA THR A 309 11.48 6.14 0.38
C THR A 309 10.80 5.43 1.54
N ILE A 310 9.47 5.40 1.50
CA ILE A 310 8.69 4.52 2.36
C ILE A 310 8.89 3.10 1.86
N THR A 311 9.30 2.22 2.78
CA THR A 311 9.59 0.82 2.46
C THR A 311 8.45 -0.05 2.97
N ASN A 312 7.82 -0.82 2.07
CA ASN A 312 6.76 -1.77 2.38
C ASN A 312 7.31 -3.17 2.21
N THR A 313 7.25 -4.02 3.24
CA THR A 313 7.84 -5.36 3.23
C THR A 313 6.88 -6.41 3.77
N SER A 314 6.79 -7.55 3.07
CA SER A 314 6.17 -8.78 3.57
C SER A 314 7.11 -9.95 3.26
N GLY A 315 7.74 -10.52 4.29
CA GLY A 315 8.81 -11.49 4.12
C GLY A 315 9.96 -10.92 3.29
N SER A 316 10.28 -11.58 2.17
CA SER A 316 11.32 -11.14 1.22
C SER A 316 10.81 -10.21 0.11
N THR A 317 9.50 -9.93 0.07
CA THR A 317 8.89 -9.11 -0.98
C THR A 317 8.75 -7.67 -0.51
N SER A 318 9.16 -6.71 -1.35
CA SER A 318 9.13 -5.30 -1.00
C SER A 318 8.61 -4.40 -2.12
N ALA A 319 7.96 -3.29 -1.75
CA ALA A 319 7.62 -2.18 -2.64
C ALA A 319 8.04 -0.85 -2.00
N GLY A 320 8.61 0.05 -2.80
CA GLY A 320 8.99 1.40 -2.36
C GLY A 320 8.01 2.46 -2.83
N VAL A 321 7.79 3.49 -2.01
CA VAL A 321 7.09 4.73 -2.40
C VAL A 321 8.02 5.91 -2.15
N ALA A 322 8.42 6.62 -3.21
CA ALA A 322 9.25 7.81 -3.07
C ALA A 322 8.46 8.95 -2.42
N VAL A 323 9.05 9.65 -1.46
CA VAL A 323 8.43 10.81 -0.81
C VAL A 323 9.33 12.02 -0.89
N SER A 324 8.74 13.20 -1.13
CA SER A 324 9.48 14.47 -1.13
C SER A 324 8.61 15.64 -0.69
N GLY A 325 9.18 16.54 0.10
CA GLY A 325 8.48 17.69 0.63
C GLY A 325 9.40 18.71 1.29
N MET A 326 8.78 19.69 1.94
CA MET A 326 9.46 20.83 2.51
C MET A 326 8.94 21.12 3.91
N ALA A 327 9.88 21.28 4.85
CA ALA A 327 9.60 21.77 6.18
C ALA A 327 10.14 23.19 6.33
N ASN A 328 9.27 24.15 6.56
CA ASN A 328 9.61 25.55 6.71
C ASN A 328 9.97 25.83 8.18
N ALA A 329 11.00 26.66 8.43
CA ALA A 329 11.38 27.00 9.80
C ALA A 329 10.25 27.77 10.51
N PRO A 330 10.04 27.58 11.82
CA PRO A 330 9.02 28.31 12.56
C PRO A 330 9.53 29.72 12.88
N VAL A 331 8.63 30.69 12.92
CA VAL A 331 8.99 32.04 13.38
C VAL A 331 9.02 32.05 14.90
N THR A 332 10.18 32.37 15.49
CA THR A 332 10.37 32.44 16.95
C THR A 332 10.51 33.91 17.37
N ASN A 333 9.49 34.45 18.04
CA ASN A 333 9.43 35.87 18.40
C ASN A 333 8.85 36.08 19.80
N THR A 334 9.37 37.08 20.52
CA THR A 334 9.20 37.24 21.98
C THR A 334 7.91 37.94 22.40
N GLN A 335 7.17 38.57 21.47
CA GLN A 335 5.87 39.21 21.72
C GLN A 335 4.84 38.83 20.64
N THR A 336 4.49 37.55 20.59
CA THR A 336 3.50 37.04 19.64
C THR A 336 2.08 37.34 20.09
N VAL A 337 1.31 38.03 19.26
CA VAL A 337 -0.15 38.18 19.40
C VAL A 337 -0.83 37.39 18.28
N ARG A 338 -1.87 36.64 18.63
CA ARG A 338 -2.61 35.77 17.70
C ARG A 338 -4.03 36.25 17.53
N TRP A 339 -4.58 35.93 16.37
CA TRP A 339 -6.01 36.07 16.13
C TRP A 339 -6.77 34.97 16.86
N ASP A 340 -7.72 35.35 17.71
CA ASP A 340 -8.61 34.42 18.41
C ASP A 340 -10.09 34.59 18.01
N GLY A 341 -10.42 35.67 17.31
CA GLY A 341 -11.78 35.94 16.83
C GLY A 341 -12.80 36.19 17.93
N GLY A 342 -12.37 36.56 19.15
CA GLY A 342 -13.25 36.71 20.31
C GLY A 342 -14.39 37.73 20.14
N ALA A 343 -14.26 38.70 19.21
CA ALA A 343 -15.32 39.65 18.89
C ALA A 343 -16.34 39.14 17.86
N GLY A 344 -16.04 38.04 17.14
CA GLY A 344 -16.88 37.52 16.07
C GLY A 344 -16.90 38.40 14.80
N THR A 345 -15.94 39.30 14.66
CA THR A 345 -15.77 40.16 13.48
C THR A 345 -14.48 39.81 12.74
N ASN A 346 -14.28 40.34 11.53
CA ASN A 346 -13.04 40.15 10.75
C ASN A 346 -12.10 41.37 10.84
N TYR A 347 -12.36 42.30 11.76
CA TYR A 347 -11.77 43.63 11.74
C TYR A 347 -10.54 43.73 12.65
N TRP A 348 -9.42 44.20 12.11
CA TRP A 348 -8.15 44.34 12.82
C TRP A 348 -8.24 45.21 14.07
N PHE A 349 -9.03 46.29 14.03
CA PHE A 349 -9.11 47.25 15.14
C PHE A 349 -10.13 46.84 16.23
N ASP A 350 -10.75 45.68 16.09
CA ASP A 350 -11.56 45.10 17.15
C ASP A 350 -10.63 44.37 18.13
N ALA A 351 -10.35 45.01 19.27
CA ALA A 351 -9.34 44.56 20.22
C ALA A 351 -9.61 43.12 20.74
N ALA A 352 -10.88 42.74 20.86
CA ALA A 352 -11.31 41.43 21.34
C ALA A 352 -11.13 40.29 20.31
N ASN A 353 -10.61 40.55 19.10
CA ASN A 353 -10.20 39.49 18.17
C ASN A 353 -8.73 39.06 18.34
N TRP A 354 -8.01 39.66 19.29
CA TRP A 354 -6.61 39.38 19.56
C TRP A 354 -6.46 38.70 20.91
N SER A 355 -5.56 37.72 20.99
CA SER A 355 -5.32 36.87 22.17
C SER A 355 -5.00 37.58 23.49
N ASN A 356 -4.74 38.88 23.44
CA ASN A 356 -4.45 39.74 24.59
C ASN A 356 -5.47 40.89 24.75
N ASP A 357 -6.61 40.81 24.06
CA ASP A 357 -7.68 41.83 24.01
C ASP A 357 -7.17 43.24 23.68
N ALA A 358 -6.12 43.34 22.84
CA ALA A 358 -5.50 44.60 22.46
C ALA A 358 -5.06 44.61 20.99
N VAL A 359 -5.27 45.75 20.32
CA VAL A 359 -4.85 45.94 18.92
C VAL A 359 -3.30 45.87 18.83
N PRO A 360 -2.74 45.11 17.89
CA PRO A 360 -1.29 45.01 17.70
C PRO A 360 -0.60 46.36 17.49
N THR A 361 0.59 46.51 18.07
CA THR A 361 1.39 47.74 18.04
C THR A 361 2.75 47.52 17.39
N THR A 362 3.59 48.56 17.33
CA THR A 362 4.93 48.51 16.73
C THR A 362 5.85 47.47 17.34
N ALA A 363 5.62 47.06 18.59
CA ALA A 363 6.41 46.04 19.28
C ALA A 363 5.90 44.61 19.07
N THR A 364 4.82 44.42 18.31
CA THR A 364 4.09 43.16 18.22
C THR A 364 4.50 42.34 17.01
N ASP A 365 4.71 41.04 17.23
CA ASP A 365 4.80 40.04 16.16
C ASP A 365 3.42 39.39 16.00
N VAL A 366 2.77 39.63 14.87
CA VAL A 366 1.43 39.09 14.60
C VAL A 366 1.54 37.74 13.91
N VAL A 367 0.88 36.72 14.49
CA VAL A 367 0.77 35.39 13.91
C VAL A 367 -0.70 35.04 13.70
N LEU A 368 -1.06 34.78 12.46
CA LEU A 368 -2.36 34.24 12.07
C LEU A 368 -2.19 32.74 11.83
N ASP A 369 -2.67 31.93 12.77
CA ASP A 369 -2.61 30.47 12.76
C ASP A 369 -3.91 29.86 13.35
N HIS A 370 -4.00 28.54 13.35
CA HIS A 370 -5.16 27.84 13.93
C HIS A 370 -5.00 27.48 15.42
N THR A 371 -4.22 28.25 16.19
CA THR A 371 -4.09 28.02 17.64
C THR A 371 -5.42 28.19 18.36
N PHE A 372 -6.22 29.19 17.97
CA PHE A 372 -7.50 29.54 18.62
C PHE A 372 -8.71 29.34 17.71
N VAL A 373 -8.59 29.67 16.43
CA VAL A 373 -9.66 29.54 15.44
C VAL A 373 -9.36 28.33 14.55
N THR A 374 -10.18 27.30 14.57
CA THR A 374 -9.93 26.05 13.79
C THR A 374 -10.45 26.11 12.35
N ALA A 375 -11.45 26.95 12.07
CA ALA A 375 -11.98 27.17 10.72
C ALA A 375 -11.13 28.19 9.94
N GLY A 376 -11.27 28.23 8.61
CA GLY A 376 -10.65 29.26 7.79
C GLY A 376 -11.20 30.64 8.13
N TYR A 377 -10.34 31.66 8.15
CA TYR A 377 -10.73 33.02 8.54
C TYR A 377 -10.00 34.10 7.75
N LYS A 378 -10.55 35.31 7.83
CA LYS A 378 -10.03 36.50 7.14
C LYS A 378 -9.85 37.64 8.13
N VAL A 379 -8.69 38.29 8.06
CA VAL A 379 -8.39 39.51 8.81
C VAL A 379 -8.35 40.70 7.86
N LEU A 380 -9.18 41.70 8.10
CA LEU A 380 -9.27 42.94 7.36
C LEU A 380 -8.60 44.06 8.14
N LEU A 381 -7.64 44.77 7.52
CA LEU A 381 -7.04 45.98 8.09
C LEU A 381 -8.00 47.18 8.02
N GLN A 382 -9.11 47.06 8.74
CA GLN A 382 -10.27 47.95 8.69
C GLN A 382 -10.91 48.11 10.08
N SER A 383 -11.44 49.29 10.37
CA SER A 383 -12.22 49.62 11.56
C SER A 383 -13.63 49.02 11.54
N THR A 384 -14.26 48.92 12.72
CA THR A 384 -15.58 48.31 12.91
C THR A 384 -16.76 49.22 12.54
N THR A 385 -16.53 50.49 12.19
CA THR A 385 -17.60 51.48 11.99
C THR A 385 -18.14 51.51 10.56
N THR A 386 -19.44 51.24 10.41
CA THR A 386 -20.23 51.40 9.16
C THR A 386 -20.43 52.86 8.76
N THR A 387 -20.11 53.82 9.62
CA THR A 387 -19.94 55.22 9.25
C THR A 387 -18.59 55.38 8.59
N VAL A 388 -18.58 55.73 7.31
CA VAL A 388 -17.40 56.03 6.50
C VAL A 388 -16.46 56.96 7.27
N ALA A 389 -15.52 56.40 8.03
CA ALA A 389 -14.31 57.10 8.39
C ALA A 389 -13.64 57.41 7.06
N THR A 390 -13.44 58.68 6.77
CA THR A 390 -12.95 59.11 5.45
C THR A 390 -11.54 58.58 5.15
N VAL A 391 -10.86 57.97 6.12
CA VAL A 391 -9.56 57.26 6.00
C VAL A 391 -9.45 56.19 7.11
N GLU A 392 -9.12 54.94 6.78
CA GLU A 392 -8.77 53.89 7.76
C GLU A 392 -7.45 54.19 8.49
N PRO A 393 -7.17 53.67 9.70
CA PRO A 393 -5.90 53.91 10.37
C PRO A 393 -4.73 53.18 9.70
N ALA A 394 -3.54 53.79 9.75
CA ALA A 394 -2.28 53.11 9.43
C ALA A 394 -1.82 52.27 10.63
N VAL A 395 -1.24 51.10 10.36
CA VAL A 395 -0.73 50.17 11.36
C VAL A 395 0.75 49.95 11.17
N SER A 396 1.50 49.94 12.27
CA SER A 396 2.89 49.52 12.30
C SER A 396 3.04 48.38 13.30
N ILE A 397 3.64 47.27 12.86
CA ILE A 397 3.95 46.09 13.66
C ILE A 397 5.37 45.61 13.36
N GLN A 398 5.89 44.70 14.17
CA GLN A 398 7.20 44.12 13.96
C GLN A 398 7.17 43.11 12.80
N SER A 399 6.27 42.13 12.84
CA SER A 399 6.10 41.14 11.76
C SER A 399 4.65 40.73 11.53
N LEU A 400 4.33 40.27 10.32
CA LEU A 400 3.11 39.53 10.00
C LEU A 400 3.45 38.12 9.51
N VAL A 401 2.91 37.11 10.18
CA VAL A 401 3.03 35.71 9.80
C VAL A 401 1.64 35.16 9.53
N VAL A 402 1.41 34.61 8.34
CA VAL A 402 0.19 33.91 7.98
C VAL A 402 0.53 32.43 7.81
N ASN A 403 0.23 31.62 8.84
CA ASN A 403 0.57 30.20 8.91
C ASN A 403 -0.64 29.30 9.24
N PRO A 404 -1.40 28.90 8.22
CA PRO A 404 -2.43 27.87 8.36
C PRO A 404 -1.93 26.49 8.82
N GLY A 405 -0.65 26.15 8.63
CA GLY A 405 -0.19 24.77 8.85
C GLY A 405 -1.01 23.76 8.03
N GLY A 406 -1.51 22.70 8.68
CA GLY A 406 -2.42 21.71 8.09
C GLY A 406 -3.90 22.10 8.13
N GLY A 407 -4.26 23.30 8.58
CA GLY A 407 -5.66 23.74 8.67
C GLY A 407 -6.23 24.31 7.37
N GLU A 408 -7.35 25.02 7.52
CA GLU A 408 -8.07 25.72 6.45
C GLU A 408 -7.35 27.00 6.00
N ALA A 409 -7.73 27.59 4.86
CA ALA A 409 -7.06 28.79 4.38
C ALA A 409 -7.23 30.00 5.34
N ILE A 410 -6.14 30.75 5.54
CA ILE A 410 -6.14 32.02 6.30
C ILE A 410 -5.76 33.16 5.36
N SER A 411 -6.50 34.26 5.41
CA SER A 411 -6.22 35.44 4.59
C SER A 411 -6.12 36.73 5.41
N PHE A 412 -5.17 37.58 5.04
CA PHE A 412 -5.06 38.95 5.51
C PHE A 412 -5.22 39.90 4.33
N GLU A 413 -6.05 40.93 4.47
CA GLU A 413 -6.27 41.91 3.42
C GLU A 413 -6.18 43.35 3.95
N ILE A 414 -5.42 44.16 3.22
CA ILE A 414 -5.50 45.62 3.29
C ILE A 414 -6.56 46.06 2.27
N PRO A 415 -7.74 46.54 2.71
CA PRO A 415 -8.85 46.80 1.80
C PRO A 415 -8.68 48.10 1.01
N VAL A 416 -9.46 48.25 -0.06
CA VAL A 416 -9.53 49.49 -0.87
C VAL A 416 -9.96 50.73 -0.09
N LEU A 417 -10.64 50.54 1.03
CA LEU A 417 -11.02 51.63 1.93
C LEU A 417 -9.80 52.24 2.65
N ASN A 418 -8.69 51.50 2.76
CA ASN A 418 -7.47 52.02 3.36
C ASN A 418 -6.65 52.77 2.31
N THR A 419 -6.58 54.09 2.46
CA THR A 419 -5.95 55.01 1.51
C THR A 419 -4.59 55.52 1.96
N ASN A 420 -4.03 54.99 3.06
CA ASN A 420 -2.72 55.42 3.57
C ASN A 420 -1.56 54.98 2.66
N GLY A 421 -0.54 55.84 2.55
CA GLY A 421 0.73 55.53 1.87
C GLY A 421 1.42 54.27 2.41
N SER A 422 1.40 54.10 3.74
CA SER A 422 1.85 52.89 4.44
C SER A 422 0.72 52.42 5.37
N ALA A 423 -0.30 51.81 4.79
CA ALA A 423 -1.43 51.25 5.53
C ALA A 423 -0.97 50.18 6.54
N LEU A 424 -0.07 49.30 6.12
CA LEU A 424 0.65 48.37 6.99
C LEU A 424 2.15 48.58 6.83
N ARG A 425 2.85 48.85 7.93
CA ARG A 425 4.31 48.92 8.00
C ARG A 425 4.85 47.78 8.87
N LEU A 426 5.76 46.99 8.31
CA LEU A 426 6.47 45.90 8.96
C LEU A 426 7.87 46.38 9.31
N ALA A 427 8.12 46.63 10.61
CA ALA A 427 9.31 47.33 11.10
C ALA A 427 10.58 46.47 11.22
N ARG A 428 10.44 45.14 11.10
CA ARG A 428 11.58 44.24 11.22
C ARG A 428 12.47 44.30 9.99
N SER A 429 13.71 44.68 10.22
CA SER A 429 14.69 44.93 9.15
C SER A 429 15.99 44.15 9.33
N THR A 430 16.17 43.40 10.43
CA THR A 430 17.35 42.56 10.64
C THR A 430 17.36 41.40 9.64
N ALA A 431 18.49 41.18 8.97
CA ALA A 431 18.65 40.06 8.05
C ALA A 431 18.37 38.71 8.73
N ASN A 432 17.72 37.79 8.02
CA ASN A 432 17.29 36.47 8.51
C ASN A 432 16.21 36.48 9.61
N GLU A 433 15.67 37.66 9.95
CA GLU A 433 14.43 37.74 10.73
C GLU A 433 13.23 37.91 9.80
N VAL A 434 12.04 37.52 10.27
CA VAL A 434 10.82 37.50 9.45
C VAL A 434 10.01 38.75 9.66
N ALA A 435 10.00 39.67 8.68
CA ALA A 435 9.05 40.78 8.64
C ALA A 435 7.70 40.32 8.10
N LEU A 436 7.71 39.55 7.02
CA LEU A 436 6.53 38.94 6.42
C LEU A 436 6.80 37.46 6.14
N ALA A 437 5.94 36.56 6.60
CA ALA A 437 5.94 35.17 6.14
C ALA A 437 4.54 34.72 5.76
N ILE A 438 4.43 34.12 4.58
CA ILE A 438 3.19 33.55 4.05
C ILE A 438 3.46 32.07 3.77
N TYR A 439 2.84 31.20 4.56
CA TYR A 439 2.96 29.74 4.42
C TYR A 439 1.85 29.20 3.49
N ASN A 440 1.90 27.89 3.22
CA ASN A 440 0.89 27.18 2.44
C ASN A 440 -0.54 27.52 2.90
N LYS A 441 -1.47 27.71 1.95
CA LYS A 441 -2.86 28.15 2.15
C LYS A 441 -3.01 29.56 2.77
N GLY A 442 -1.91 30.26 3.04
CA GLY A 442 -1.90 31.64 3.51
C GLY A 442 -1.98 32.62 2.35
N THR A 443 -2.77 33.69 2.50
CA THR A 443 -2.84 34.77 1.51
C THR A 443 -2.71 36.14 2.16
N VAL A 444 -1.88 37.01 1.58
CA VAL A 444 -1.80 38.43 1.93
C VAL A 444 -2.16 39.26 0.72
N THR A 445 -3.23 40.05 0.82
CA THR A 445 -3.74 40.89 -0.26
C THR A 445 -3.56 42.37 0.08
N ASN A 446 -2.89 43.10 -0.81
CA ASN A 446 -2.81 44.56 -0.75
C ASN A 446 -3.74 45.16 -1.82
N SER A 447 -4.94 45.54 -1.40
CA SER A 447 -5.95 46.22 -2.23
C SER A 447 -6.01 47.73 -1.94
N THR A 448 -5.00 48.32 -1.29
CA THR A 448 -5.03 49.71 -0.81
C THR A 448 -5.56 50.69 -1.84
N GLY A 449 -6.46 51.56 -1.41
CA GLY A 449 -7.15 52.52 -2.25
C GLY A 449 -6.21 53.56 -2.84
N ASN A 450 -6.59 54.09 -4.01
CA ASN A 450 -5.85 55.13 -4.69
C ASN A 450 -6.25 56.52 -4.16
N SER A 451 -5.64 56.97 -3.07
CA SER A 451 -5.44 58.40 -2.83
C SER A 451 -4.13 58.84 -3.50
N ASN A 452 -4.01 60.12 -3.89
CA ASN A 452 -2.80 60.69 -4.51
C ASN A 452 -1.53 60.69 -3.61
N SER A 453 -1.45 59.83 -2.59
CA SER A 453 -0.30 59.70 -1.70
C SER A 453 0.80 58.83 -2.31
N SER A 454 2.06 59.22 -2.16
CA SER A 454 3.21 58.34 -2.39
C SER A 454 3.23 57.23 -1.32
N GLY A 455 3.35 55.96 -1.74
CA GLY A 455 3.47 54.83 -0.82
C GLY A 455 3.06 53.49 -1.43
N ALA A 456 3.43 52.40 -0.76
CA ALA A 456 3.22 51.03 -1.25
C ALA A 456 1.93 50.36 -0.70
N GLY A 457 1.27 50.98 0.27
CA GLY A 457 0.19 50.37 1.04
C GLY A 457 0.73 49.37 2.07
N LEU A 458 1.45 48.34 1.61
CA LEU A 458 2.28 47.47 2.44
C LEU A 458 3.74 47.89 2.34
N THR A 459 4.33 48.30 3.46
CA THR A 459 5.73 48.73 3.56
C THR A 459 6.50 47.74 4.43
N VAL A 460 7.57 47.16 3.89
CA VAL A 460 8.57 46.41 4.65
C VAL A 460 9.79 47.28 4.85
N GLU A 461 10.27 47.37 6.08
CA GLU A 461 11.41 48.22 6.40
C GLU A 461 12.76 47.56 6.14
N GLY A 462 13.72 48.40 5.77
CA GLY A 462 15.06 47.97 5.44
C GLY A 462 15.17 47.41 4.02
N SER A 463 16.30 46.76 3.77
CA SER A 463 16.71 46.22 2.48
C SER A 463 17.35 44.83 2.64
N ASN A 464 16.82 44.05 3.58
CA ASN A 464 17.35 42.74 3.97
C ASN A 464 16.33 41.65 3.63
N PRO A 465 16.75 40.40 3.37
CA PRO A 465 15.83 39.31 3.07
C PRO A 465 14.98 38.95 4.31
N THR A 466 13.83 39.59 4.45
CA THR A 466 12.90 39.48 5.59
C THR A 466 11.48 39.09 5.17
N VAL A 467 11.22 38.99 3.87
CA VAL A 467 9.93 38.56 3.29
C VAL A 467 10.05 37.14 2.74
N TYR A 468 9.24 36.22 3.27
CA TYR A 468 9.23 34.81 2.91
C TYR A 468 7.85 34.46 2.36
N ILE A 469 7.77 34.10 1.08
CA ILE A 469 6.55 33.57 0.48
C ILE A 469 6.82 32.11 0.18
N TYR A 470 6.51 31.24 1.14
CA TYR A 470 6.82 29.83 1.02
C TYR A 470 5.91 29.13 0.01
N ASN A 471 6.29 27.92 -0.43
CA ASN A 471 5.52 27.12 -1.38
C ASN A 471 4.05 26.97 -0.93
N GLY A 472 3.13 27.37 -1.81
CA GLY A 472 1.69 27.40 -1.54
C GLY A 472 1.16 28.67 -0.85
N GLY A 473 2.05 29.55 -0.35
CA GLY A 473 1.70 30.89 0.11
C GLY A 473 1.52 31.86 -1.06
N THR A 474 0.64 32.86 -0.88
CA THR A 474 0.31 33.82 -1.94
C THR A 474 0.37 35.26 -1.44
N TYR A 475 1.16 36.11 -2.12
CA TYR A 475 1.04 37.56 -2.04
C TYR A 475 0.29 38.10 -3.25
N GLN A 476 -0.67 38.99 -3.01
CA GLN A 476 -1.54 39.59 -4.01
C GLN A 476 -1.41 41.12 -3.98
N HIS A 477 -0.99 41.71 -5.10
CA HIS A 477 -0.89 43.15 -5.26
C HIS A 477 -2.01 43.66 -6.18
N TYR A 478 -3.08 44.19 -5.58
CA TYR A 478 -4.34 44.61 -6.22
C TYR A 478 -4.50 46.13 -6.16
N THR A 479 -3.41 46.85 -6.36
CA THR A 479 -3.37 48.32 -6.34
C THR A 479 -2.37 48.82 -7.39
N ASN A 480 -2.52 50.07 -7.81
CA ASN A 480 -1.58 50.74 -8.72
C ASN A 480 -0.40 51.40 -7.98
N ARG A 481 -0.29 51.18 -6.66
CA ARG A 481 0.76 51.70 -5.80
C ARG A 481 2.08 50.97 -6.01
N GLY A 482 3.15 51.51 -5.42
CA GLY A 482 4.47 50.88 -5.45
C GLY A 482 4.49 49.56 -4.67
N HIS A 483 5.45 48.68 -4.98
CA HIS A 483 5.67 47.41 -4.26
C HIS A 483 7.14 47.09 -4.05
N ALA A 484 8.04 48.05 -4.37
CA ALA A 484 9.48 47.88 -4.31
C ALA A 484 9.95 47.41 -2.92
N THR A 485 9.40 48.01 -1.87
CA THR A 485 9.73 47.67 -0.47
C THR A 485 9.50 46.20 -0.13
N VAL A 486 8.46 45.58 -0.70
CA VAL A 486 8.20 44.16 -0.47
C VAL A 486 9.13 43.29 -1.33
N VAL A 487 9.31 43.64 -2.62
CA VAL A 487 10.13 42.86 -3.56
C VAL A 487 11.62 42.86 -3.19
N GLU A 488 12.16 44.01 -2.78
CA GLU A 488 13.57 44.16 -2.39
C GLU A 488 13.93 43.36 -1.12
N ASN A 489 12.93 43.02 -0.30
CA ASN A 489 13.11 42.26 0.93
C ASN A 489 12.75 40.76 0.76
N ILE A 490 12.45 40.27 -0.46
CA ILE A 490 12.15 38.83 -0.70
C ILE A 490 13.40 37.98 -0.45
N ALA A 491 13.25 36.95 0.38
CA ALA A 491 14.31 36.01 0.71
C ALA A 491 14.51 34.96 -0.41
N PRO A 492 15.76 34.68 -0.82
CA PRO A 492 16.09 33.67 -1.83
C PRO A 492 16.30 32.26 -1.24
N VAL A 493 15.67 31.95 -0.10
CA VAL A 493 15.87 30.67 0.59
C VAL A 493 15.04 29.56 -0.05
N THR A 494 15.56 28.32 -0.04
CA THR A 494 14.82 27.16 -0.55
C THR A 494 13.44 27.06 0.09
N GLY A 495 12.43 26.97 -0.75
CA GLY A 495 11.01 27.02 -0.42
C GLY A 495 10.29 28.30 -0.76
N THR A 496 10.99 29.42 -0.97
CA THR A 496 10.33 30.65 -1.43
C THR A 496 10.20 30.71 -2.94
N GLU A 497 10.97 29.93 -3.69
CA GLU A 497 10.99 29.90 -5.15
C GLU A 497 9.66 29.46 -5.80
N ALA A 498 8.78 28.81 -5.03
CA ALA A 498 7.47 28.34 -5.49
C ALA A 498 6.29 29.12 -4.88
N GLY A 499 6.56 30.13 -4.04
CA GLY A 499 5.54 31.07 -3.57
C GLY A 499 4.92 31.84 -4.73
N ARG A 500 3.63 32.18 -4.62
CA ARG A 500 2.93 32.92 -5.68
C ARG A 500 2.93 34.41 -5.40
N TRP A 501 3.35 35.18 -6.39
CA TRP A 501 3.18 36.62 -6.43
C TRP A 501 2.24 37.00 -7.56
N ASN A 502 1.07 37.54 -7.23
CA ASN A 502 0.06 37.92 -8.21
C ASN A 502 -0.03 39.44 -8.33
N PHE A 503 0.16 39.96 -9.54
CA PHE A 503 -0.19 41.34 -9.89
C PHE A 503 -1.56 41.35 -10.57
N VAL A 504 -2.52 42.07 -10.00
CA VAL A 504 -3.82 42.27 -10.62
C VAL A 504 -4.13 43.75 -10.65
N PHE A 505 -4.05 44.33 -11.84
CA PHE A 505 -4.44 45.71 -12.04
C PHE A 505 -5.96 45.81 -12.09
N PRO A 506 -6.59 46.72 -11.33
CA PRO A 506 -7.99 47.03 -11.53
C PRO A 506 -8.18 47.49 -12.98
N THR A 507 -8.98 46.78 -13.77
CA THR A 507 -9.30 47.18 -15.14
C THR A 507 -9.82 48.62 -15.12
N PRO A 508 -9.34 49.53 -15.98
CA PRO A 508 -9.89 50.86 -16.07
C PRO A 508 -11.37 50.75 -16.44
N ARG A 509 -12.26 51.20 -15.56
CA ARG A 509 -13.64 51.50 -15.95
C ARG A 509 -13.55 52.71 -16.88
N PHE A 510 -13.52 52.47 -18.19
CA PHE A 510 -13.81 53.54 -19.13
C PHE A 510 -15.20 54.07 -18.78
N PRO A 511 -15.38 55.37 -18.50
CA PRO A 511 -16.71 55.91 -18.37
C PRO A 511 -17.41 55.65 -19.70
N LEU A 512 -18.50 54.89 -19.66
CA LEU A 512 -19.45 54.84 -20.75
C LEU A 512 -19.84 56.29 -21.01
N LEU A 513 -19.42 56.85 -22.15
CA LEU A 513 -20.08 58.01 -22.71
C LEU A 513 -21.54 57.58 -22.91
N SER A 514 -22.41 58.08 -22.03
CA SER A 514 -23.86 57.98 -22.19
C SER A 514 -24.28 58.64 -23.51
N PRO A 515 -25.33 58.11 -24.17
CA PRO A 515 -25.57 58.25 -25.61
C PRO A 515 -25.77 59.68 -26.10
#